data_AF-A0A8T5GUV0-F1
#
_entry.id   AF-A0A8T5GUV0-F1
#
_cell.length_a   1.000
_cell.length_b   1.000
_cell.length_c   1.000
_cell.angle_alpha   90.00
_cell.angle_beta   90.00
_cell.angle_gamma   90.00
#
_symmetry.space_group_name_H-M   'P 1'
#
loop_
_entity.id
_entity.type
_entity.pdbx_description
1 polymer ?
#
loop_
_entity_poly.entity_id
_entity_poly.type
_entity_poly.pdbx_seq_one_letter_code
_entity_poly.pdbx_strand_id
1 'polypeptide(L)'
;LRFGAALWIAAFFLGGLGVAGQPQVVSRVMTLKDDAARKQAMVWFFVWQTPFIVLMFIIGLACRVLLPELGPDGAETGLPFLAMKQLSPFLRGVILASIFAATMSTADSQVLACTAAITDDVRPEWSQDHKTTKKVTLAMAVLATVISLTGQQFPGFGDSVFSLVVLAVYGLGAIFVPMILVRMMGYEPDTTHSILMMMAGFFGVIGWLILGFGGEDGIFPSVPGVGAAFATHFLLCWLRDDSPTNAFGRYSVPGQQTVAIGLAVLLAVVAVTEVSYVNFAPDSNANGAGSSKEYTMNYTIEEWEKTETLFIGNDQTAQFSFTYDEMFTASLGIQFVISYEESNEVGTSNCDDVTVEPDFSNTAGPHDEVDDSAKSTSTCDASEQLMASIVTDNSLLEFGSIPGAYTANGTMNELENNAERMNNIDRMMGSYEAGVTVATNSGNPTADSGESITITWRALLLVPGEITAV
;
A
#
# COMPACT_ATOMS: atom_id res chain seq x y z
N LEU A 1 3.86 15.63 -11.16
CA LEU A 1 5.02 16.42 -10.64
C LEU A 1 4.61 17.86 -10.34
N ARG A 2 4.19 18.15 -9.11
CA ARG A 2 3.62 19.45 -8.70
C ARG A 2 4.61 20.62 -8.67
N PHE A 3 5.91 20.33 -8.53
CA PHE A 3 6.96 21.34 -8.38
C PHE A 3 7.96 21.38 -9.54
N GLY A 4 7.64 20.73 -10.66
CA GLY A 4 8.50 20.69 -11.85
C GLY A 4 9.48 19.52 -11.87
N ALA A 5 9.87 19.12 -13.09
CA ALA A 5 10.78 18.02 -13.34
C ALA A 5 12.22 18.31 -12.88
N ALA A 6 12.66 19.57 -12.95
CA ALA A 6 14.01 19.95 -12.56
C ALA A 6 14.26 19.73 -11.07
N LEU A 7 13.30 20.10 -10.22
CA LEU A 7 13.41 19.89 -8.77
C LEU A 7 13.31 18.41 -8.40
N TRP A 8 12.50 17.64 -9.12
CA TRP A 8 12.43 16.19 -8.92
C TRP A 8 13.76 15.49 -9.26
N ILE A 9 14.41 15.86 -10.38
CA ILE A 9 15.75 15.36 -10.74
C ILE A 9 16.78 15.78 -9.69
N ALA A 10 16.75 17.04 -9.27
CA ALA A 10 17.65 17.54 -8.23
C ALA A 10 17.48 16.75 -6.92
N ALA A 11 16.25 16.36 -6.59
CA ALA A 11 15.95 15.58 -5.39
C ALA A 11 16.60 14.18 -5.42
N PHE A 12 16.64 13.51 -6.57
CA PHE A 12 17.40 12.25 -6.74
C PHE A 12 18.91 12.45 -6.59
N PHE A 13 19.45 13.52 -7.17
CA PHE A 13 20.86 13.84 -7.02
C PHE A 13 21.24 14.09 -5.56
N LEU A 14 20.44 14.89 -4.85
CA LEU A 14 20.61 15.14 -3.41
C LEU A 14 20.40 13.86 -2.58
N GLY A 15 19.48 12.99 -2.98
CA GLY A 15 19.29 11.67 -2.38
C GLY A 15 20.54 10.79 -2.50
N GLY A 16 21.13 10.73 -3.70
CA GLY A 16 22.40 10.03 -3.93
C GLY A 16 23.56 10.61 -3.13
N LEU A 17 23.64 11.94 -3.03
CA LEU A 17 24.60 12.63 -2.19
C LEU A 17 24.37 12.34 -0.69
N GLY A 18 23.12 12.10 -0.29
CA GLY A 18 22.72 11.68 1.05
C GLY A 18 23.45 10.45 1.57
N VAL A 19 23.92 9.56 0.69
CA VAL A 19 24.74 8.40 1.05
C VAL A 19 26.06 8.82 1.71
N ALA A 20 26.64 9.97 1.33
CA ALA A 20 27.83 10.51 1.98
C ALA A 20 27.56 11.01 3.40
N GLY A 21 26.30 11.30 3.74
CA GLY A 21 25.87 11.65 5.09
C GLY A 21 25.65 10.45 6.01
N GLN A 22 25.79 9.22 5.52
CA GLN A 22 25.51 8.00 6.28
C GLN A 22 26.78 7.45 6.95
N PRO A 23 26.87 7.46 8.30
CA PRO A 23 28.06 7.01 9.03
C PRO A 23 28.45 5.55 8.71
N GLN A 24 27.48 4.67 8.50
CA GLN A 24 27.69 3.26 8.18
C GLN A 24 28.41 3.03 6.84
N VAL A 25 28.25 3.95 5.87
CA VAL A 25 28.93 3.88 4.58
C VAL A 25 30.30 4.56 4.66
N VAL A 26 30.35 5.74 5.28
CA VAL A 26 31.56 6.54 5.42
C VAL A 26 32.63 5.80 6.21
N SER A 27 32.27 5.13 7.31
CA SER A 27 33.22 4.37 8.14
C SER A 27 33.93 3.29 7.33
N ARG A 28 33.23 2.58 6.44
CA ARG A 28 33.85 1.57 5.55
C ARG A 28 34.90 2.19 4.62
N VAL A 29 34.60 3.35 4.04
CA VAL A 29 35.56 4.06 3.19
C VAL A 29 36.79 4.53 4.00
N MET A 30 36.59 4.94 5.26
CA MET A 30 37.68 5.36 6.16
C MET A 30 38.61 4.21 6.56
N THR A 31 38.13 2.95 6.58
CA THR A 31 38.97 1.77 6.88
C THR A 31 39.89 1.32 5.74
N LEU A 32 39.78 1.93 4.56
CA LEU A 32 40.62 1.57 3.41
C LEU A 32 42.08 1.94 3.66
N LYS A 33 42.98 1.04 3.25
CA LYS A 33 44.42 1.12 3.55
C LYS A 33 45.12 2.31 2.89
N ASP A 34 44.82 2.57 1.61
CA ASP A 34 45.50 3.56 0.78
C ASP A 34 44.60 4.11 -0.34
N ASP A 35 45.05 5.18 -1.00
CA ASP A 35 44.29 5.83 -2.10
C ASP A 35 44.11 4.88 -3.30
N ALA A 36 45.03 3.94 -3.51
CA ALA A 36 44.90 2.92 -4.55
C ALA A 36 43.72 1.98 -4.25
N ALA A 37 43.61 1.46 -3.01
CA ALA A 37 42.45 0.68 -2.59
C ALA A 37 41.15 1.49 -2.67
N ARG A 38 41.17 2.80 -2.37
CA ARG A 38 40.01 3.69 -2.56
C ARG A 38 39.54 3.75 -4.00
N LYS A 39 40.45 3.99 -4.95
CA LYS A 39 40.13 4.03 -6.38
C LYS A 39 39.62 2.68 -6.86
N GLN A 40 40.24 1.58 -6.42
CA GLN A 40 39.81 0.24 -6.79
C GLN A 40 38.40 -0.07 -6.24
N ALA A 41 38.12 0.27 -4.98
CA ALA A 41 36.82 0.10 -4.37
C ALA A 41 35.73 0.90 -5.10
N MET A 42 36.04 2.13 -5.54
CA MET A 42 35.13 2.94 -6.35
C MET A 42 34.81 2.26 -7.70
N VAL A 43 35.81 1.73 -8.40
CA VAL A 43 35.59 1.00 -9.65
C VAL A 43 34.71 -0.22 -9.42
N TRP A 44 35.03 -1.04 -8.41
CA TRP A 44 34.22 -2.21 -8.07
C TRP A 44 32.78 -1.85 -7.71
N PHE A 45 32.57 -0.75 -7.00
CA PHE A 45 31.23 -0.25 -6.70
C PHE A 45 30.44 -0.01 -7.98
N PHE A 46 30.97 0.76 -8.94
CA PHE A 46 30.24 1.04 -10.18
C PHE A 46 30.07 -0.20 -11.07
N VAL A 47 31.06 -1.09 -11.13
CA VAL A 47 31.01 -2.32 -11.92
C VAL A 47 29.88 -3.23 -11.45
N TRP A 48 29.63 -3.33 -10.15
CA TRP A 48 28.57 -4.16 -9.59
C TRP A 48 27.23 -3.43 -9.48
N GLN A 49 27.24 -2.15 -9.11
CA GLN A 49 26.01 -1.37 -8.88
C GLN A 49 25.27 -1.08 -10.18
N THR A 50 25.97 -0.72 -11.25
CA THR A 50 25.36 -0.34 -12.53
C THR A 50 24.49 -1.45 -13.13
N PRO A 51 24.99 -2.68 -13.34
CA PRO A 51 24.15 -3.76 -13.88
C PRO A 51 23.01 -4.13 -12.92
N PHE A 52 23.23 -4.03 -11.61
CA PHE A 52 22.19 -4.31 -10.62
C PHE A 52 21.02 -3.33 -10.72
N ILE A 53 21.30 -2.03 -10.82
CA ILE A 53 20.26 -1.00 -11.03
C ILE A 53 19.51 -1.23 -12.34
N VAL A 54 20.23 -1.53 -13.43
CA VAL A 54 19.59 -1.78 -14.73
C VAL A 54 18.64 -2.98 -14.65
N LEU A 55 19.06 -4.07 -14.00
CA LEU A 55 18.21 -5.25 -13.81
C LEU A 55 16.99 -4.94 -12.94
N MET A 56 17.17 -4.24 -11.82
CA MET A 56 16.05 -3.84 -10.97
C MET A 56 15.03 -2.99 -11.71
N PHE A 57 15.49 -2.06 -12.54
CA PHE A 57 14.63 -1.20 -13.35
C PHE A 57 13.84 -2.00 -14.39
N ILE A 58 14.51 -2.92 -15.10
CA ILE A 58 13.85 -3.82 -16.07
C ILE A 58 12.81 -4.68 -15.37
N ILE A 59 13.12 -5.24 -14.19
CA ILE A 59 12.17 -6.07 -13.45
C ILE A 59 10.97 -5.24 -12.99
N GLY A 60 11.18 -4.02 -12.47
CA GLY A 60 10.07 -3.14 -12.07
C GLY A 60 9.15 -2.81 -13.25
N LEU A 61 9.71 -2.50 -14.42
CA LEU A 61 8.94 -2.29 -15.64
C LEU A 61 8.22 -3.56 -16.10
N ALA A 62 8.87 -4.72 -16.01
CA ALA A 62 8.26 -6.00 -16.37
C ALA A 62 7.09 -6.34 -15.43
N CYS A 63 7.22 -6.12 -14.12
CA CYS A 63 6.11 -6.27 -13.17
C CYS A 63 4.94 -5.37 -13.54
N ARG A 64 5.20 -4.11 -13.91
CA ARG A 64 4.14 -3.17 -14.33
C ARG A 64 3.35 -3.66 -15.55
N VAL A 65 3.98 -4.38 -16.47
CA VAL A 65 3.33 -4.90 -17.68
C VAL A 65 2.68 -6.27 -17.45
N LEU A 66 3.33 -7.14 -16.69
CA LEU A 66 2.90 -8.54 -16.49
C LEU A 66 1.93 -8.72 -15.32
N LEU A 67 1.91 -7.77 -14.39
CA LEU A 67 1.13 -7.78 -13.15
C LEU A 67 0.40 -6.44 -12.97
N PRO A 68 -0.43 -6.00 -13.94
CA PRO A 68 -1.19 -4.76 -13.81
C PRO A 68 -2.12 -4.76 -12.58
N GLU A 69 -2.54 -5.94 -12.13
CA GLU A 69 -3.39 -6.12 -10.95
C GLU A 69 -2.77 -5.63 -9.63
N LEU A 70 -1.45 -5.49 -9.54
CA LEU A 70 -0.78 -5.00 -8.34
C LEU A 70 -0.97 -3.49 -8.13
N GLY A 71 -1.25 -2.74 -9.19
CA GLY A 71 -1.33 -1.28 -9.13
C GLY A 71 -0.05 -0.60 -8.58
N PRO A 72 -0.13 0.70 -8.26
CA PRO A 72 0.96 1.43 -7.59
C PRO A 72 1.22 0.94 -6.17
N ASP A 73 0.16 0.63 -5.41
CA ASP A 73 0.25 0.27 -3.99
C ASP A 73 0.91 -1.11 -3.77
N GLY A 74 0.76 -2.04 -4.72
CA GLY A 74 1.38 -3.35 -4.70
C GLY A 74 2.81 -3.40 -5.26
N ALA A 75 3.37 -2.28 -5.72
CA ALA A 75 4.63 -2.25 -6.46
C ALA A 75 5.83 -2.84 -5.69
N GLU A 76 5.85 -2.68 -4.36
CA GLU A 76 6.91 -3.22 -3.50
C GLU A 76 6.93 -4.76 -3.46
N THR A 77 5.77 -5.39 -3.68
CA THR A 77 5.62 -6.85 -3.72
C THR A 77 5.80 -7.45 -5.12
N GLY A 78 6.03 -6.63 -6.14
CA GLY A 78 6.09 -7.07 -7.53
C GLY A 78 7.14 -8.14 -7.80
N LEU A 79 8.37 -7.99 -7.30
CA LEU A 79 9.43 -8.99 -7.49
C LEU A 79 9.08 -10.35 -6.84
N PRO A 80 8.74 -10.43 -5.54
CA PRO A 80 8.38 -11.71 -4.93
C PRO A 80 7.14 -12.32 -5.57
N PHE A 81 6.14 -11.52 -5.94
CA PHE A 81 4.93 -12.02 -6.62
C PHE A 81 5.24 -12.58 -8.02
N LEU A 82 6.05 -11.85 -8.81
CA LEU A 82 6.49 -12.30 -10.14
C LEU A 82 7.30 -13.60 -10.03
N ALA A 83 8.19 -13.69 -9.04
CA ALA A 83 8.92 -14.93 -8.77
C ALA A 83 7.93 -16.06 -8.45
N MET A 84 6.95 -15.82 -7.58
CA MET A 84 5.95 -16.80 -7.19
C MET A 84 5.10 -17.30 -8.36
N LYS A 85 4.73 -16.42 -9.31
CA LYS A 85 3.91 -16.76 -10.49
C LYS A 85 4.71 -17.50 -11.57
N GLN A 86 5.93 -17.06 -11.84
CA GLN A 86 6.65 -17.44 -13.07
C GLN A 86 7.81 -18.44 -12.89
N LEU A 87 8.37 -18.57 -11.68
CA LEU A 87 9.56 -19.40 -11.46
C LEU A 87 9.22 -20.80 -10.95
N SER A 88 10.11 -21.76 -11.22
CA SER A 88 10.01 -23.12 -10.66
C SER A 88 10.15 -23.10 -9.13
N PRO A 89 9.60 -24.10 -8.40
CA PRO A 89 9.66 -24.15 -6.93
C PRO A 89 11.06 -23.92 -6.34
N PHE A 90 12.08 -24.49 -6.98
CA PHE A 90 13.48 -24.30 -6.56
C PHE A 90 13.93 -22.84 -6.72
N LEU A 91 13.70 -22.24 -7.88
CA LEU A 91 14.12 -20.85 -8.15
C LEU A 91 13.35 -19.83 -7.31
N ARG A 92 12.06 -20.08 -7.04
CA ARG A 92 11.27 -19.28 -6.09
C ARG A 92 11.90 -19.25 -4.71
N GLY A 93 12.30 -20.42 -4.20
CA GLY A 93 13.01 -20.53 -2.92
C GLY A 93 14.33 -19.75 -2.91
N VAL A 94 15.09 -19.78 -4.00
CA VAL A 94 16.35 -19.02 -4.12
C VAL A 94 16.10 -17.50 -4.09
N ILE A 95 15.08 -17.01 -4.77
CA ILE A 95 14.73 -15.58 -4.77
C ILE A 95 14.25 -15.12 -3.38
N LEU A 96 13.38 -15.89 -2.73
CA LEU A 96 12.94 -15.54 -1.38
C LEU A 96 14.12 -15.54 -0.39
N ALA A 97 15.00 -16.55 -0.48
CA ALA A 97 16.20 -16.61 0.34
C ALA A 97 17.15 -15.42 0.08
N SER A 98 17.28 -14.96 -1.17
CA SER A 98 18.15 -13.81 -1.49
C SER A 98 17.60 -12.49 -0.94
N ILE A 99 16.28 -12.28 -0.95
CA ILE A 99 15.61 -11.12 -0.34
C ILE A 99 15.86 -11.12 1.17
N PHE A 100 15.65 -12.25 1.84
CA PHE A 100 15.93 -12.39 3.27
C PHE A 100 17.42 -12.20 3.59
N ALA A 101 18.33 -12.74 2.78
CA ALA A 101 19.77 -12.56 2.98
C ALA A 101 20.19 -11.08 2.82
N ALA A 102 19.67 -10.39 1.80
CA ALA A 102 19.95 -8.98 1.55
C ALA A 102 19.45 -8.08 2.69
N THR A 103 18.22 -8.30 3.17
CA THR A 103 17.63 -7.56 4.29
C THR A 103 18.39 -7.80 5.59
N MET A 104 18.75 -9.05 5.92
CA MET A 104 19.58 -9.36 7.09
C MET A 104 20.94 -8.68 7.03
N SER A 105 21.63 -8.72 5.88
CA SER A 105 22.95 -8.08 5.73
C SER A 105 22.92 -6.56 5.97
N THR A 106 21.79 -5.93 5.61
CA THR A 106 21.57 -4.50 5.82
C THR A 106 21.22 -4.22 7.28
N ALA A 107 20.31 -5.00 7.86
CA ALA A 107 19.93 -4.89 9.27
C ALA A 107 21.14 -5.04 10.20
N ASP A 108 22.00 -6.04 9.97
CA ASP A 108 23.24 -6.26 10.72
C ASP A 108 24.14 -5.02 10.66
N SER A 109 24.32 -4.44 9.47
CA SER A 109 25.14 -3.25 9.27
C SER A 109 24.59 -2.04 10.01
N GLN A 110 23.27 -1.86 10.06
CA GLN A 110 22.63 -0.74 10.75
C GLN A 110 22.68 -0.90 12.27
N VAL A 111 22.42 -2.11 12.79
CA VAL A 111 22.53 -2.40 14.23
C VAL A 111 23.95 -2.16 14.73
N LEU A 112 24.96 -2.58 13.95
CA LEU A 112 26.37 -2.31 14.27
C LEU A 112 26.70 -0.81 14.22
N ALA A 113 26.15 -0.06 13.26
CA ALA A 113 26.35 1.38 13.19
C ALA A 113 25.75 2.11 14.40
N CYS A 114 24.53 1.75 14.82
CA CYS A 114 23.92 2.29 16.04
C CYS A 114 24.70 1.89 17.30
N THR A 115 25.23 0.67 17.35
CA THR A 115 26.10 0.23 18.44
C THR A 115 27.34 1.12 18.51
N ALA A 116 28.04 1.31 17.39
CA ALA A 116 29.25 2.13 17.33
C ALA A 116 28.96 3.59 17.72
N ALA A 117 27.83 4.16 17.29
CA ALA A 117 27.44 5.50 17.70
C ALA A 117 27.31 5.63 19.23
N ILE A 118 26.81 4.60 19.92
CA ILE A 118 26.71 4.62 21.38
C ILE A 118 28.07 4.35 22.05
N THR A 119 28.80 3.33 21.60
CA THR A 119 30.03 2.87 22.26
C THR A 119 31.26 3.69 21.95
N ASP A 120 31.32 4.33 20.77
CA ASP A 120 32.50 5.05 20.30
C ASP A 120 32.27 6.56 20.35
N ASP A 121 31.05 7.05 20.07
CA ASP A 121 30.78 8.50 20.05
C ASP A 121 30.17 9.02 21.38
N VAL A 122 29.17 8.34 21.95
CA VAL A 122 28.48 8.82 23.18
C VAL A 122 29.23 8.40 24.45
N ARG A 123 29.71 7.16 24.51
CA ARG A 123 30.43 6.59 25.67
C ARG A 123 31.71 5.89 25.22
N PRO A 124 32.75 6.63 24.77
CA PRO A 124 33.98 6.04 24.21
C PRO A 124 34.68 5.03 25.13
N GLU A 125 34.49 5.18 26.44
CA GLU A 125 34.96 4.26 27.48
C GLU A 125 34.41 2.82 27.33
N TRP A 126 33.27 2.63 26.66
CA TRP A 126 32.65 1.33 26.40
C TRP A 126 33.18 0.64 25.15
N SER A 127 33.77 1.39 24.21
CA SER A 127 34.33 0.86 22.96
C SER A 127 35.31 -0.31 23.19
N GLN A 128 36.13 -0.21 24.24
CA GLN A 128 37.16 -1.21 24.55
C GLN A 128 36.65 -2.39 25.39
N ASP A 129 35.43 -2.31 25.96
CA ASP A 129 34.83 -3.39 26.74
C ASP A 129 33.91 -4.24 25.87
N HIS A 130 34.46 -5.33 25.34
CA HIS A 130 33.74 -6.28 24.50
C HIS A 130 32.45 -6.83 25.11
N LYS A 131 32.38 -6.97 26.45
CA LYS A 131 31.16 -7.44 27.11
C LYS A 131 30.07 -6.38 27.05
N THR A 132 30.42 -5.12 27.23
CA THR A 132 29.49 -3.99 27.18
C THR A 132 29.04 -3.75 25.74
N THR A 133 29.94 -3.75 24.76
CA THR A 133 29.58 -3.62 23.33
C THR A 133 28.57 -4.69 22.90
N LYS A 134 28.79 -5.97 23.26
CA LYS A 134 27.83 -7.05 22.97
C LYS A 134 26.44 -6.82 23.59
N LYS A 135 26.39 -6.30 24.82
CA LYS A 135 25.12 -5.97 25.48
C LYS A 135 24.41 -4.82 24.78
N VAL A 136 25.16 -3.79 24.36
CA VAL A 136 24.60 -2.65 23.60
C VAL A 136 24.08 -3.12 22.25
N THR A 137 24.82 -3.95 21.51
CA THR A 137 24.35 -4.54 20.24
C THR A 137 23.07 -5.34 20.43
N LEU A 138 23.02 -6.19 21.46
CA LEU A 138 21.80 -6.95 21.77
C LEU A 138 20.64 -6.01 22.11
N ALA A 139 20.87 -4.97 22.92
CA ALA A 139 19.85 -4.00 23.26
C ALA A 139 19.34 -3.23 22.02
N MET A 140 20.23 -2.84 21.10
CA MET A 140 19.86 -2.18 19.85
C MET A 140 19.07 -3.12 18.93
N ALA A 141 19.47 -4.38 18.82
CA ALA A 141 18.72 -5.38 18.06
C ALA A 141 17.31 -5.59 18.64
N VAL A 142 17.20 -5.78 19.95
CA VAL A 142 15.90 -5.93 20.63
C VAL A 142 15.04 -4.68 20.45
N LEU A 143 15.61 -3.49 20.61
CA LEU A 143 14.89 -2.23 20.42
C LEU A 143 14.38 -2.10 18.98
N ALA A 144 15.21 -2.38 17.97
CA ALA A 144 14.82 -2.35 16.57
C ALA A 144 13.71 -3.36 16.27
N THR A 145 13.79 -4.58 16.81
CA THR A 145 12.73 -5.59 16.68
C THR A 145 11.43 -5.13 17.33
N VAL A 146 11.48 -4.55 18.54
CA VAL A 146 10.29 -4.02 19.21
C VAL A 146 9.65 -2.92 18.36
N ILE A 147 10.44 -1.95 17.88
CA ILE A 147 9.93 -0.88 17.00
C ILE A 147 9.29 -1.47 15.73
N SER A 148 9.90 -2.50 15.13
CA SER A 148 9.35 -3.15 13.95
C SER A 148 8.01 -3.86 14.22
N LEU A 149 7.85 -4.50 15.38
CA LEU A 149 6.63 -5.24 15.75
C LEU A 149 5.51 -4.29 16.19
N THR A 150 5.83 -3.27 16.98
CA THR A 150 4.84 -2.29 17.44
C THR A 150 4.50 -1.26 16.37
N GLY A 151 5.45 -0.98 15.46
CA GLY A 151 5.31 0.01 14.40
C GLY A 151 4.12 -0.26 13.50
N GLN A 152 3.87 -1.53 13.17
CA GLN A 152 2.72 -1.96 12.34
C GLN A 152 1.36 -1.64 12.95
N GLN A 153 1.29 -1.29 14.23
CA GLN A 153 0.05 -0.91 14.91
C GLN A 153 -0.27 0.59 14.77
N PHE A 154 0.66 1.39 14.25
CA PHE A 154 0.48 2.84 14.08
C PHE A 154 0.10 3.18 12.63
N PRO A 155 -1.01 3.89 12.41
CA PRO A 155 -1.41 4.32 11.06
C PRO A 155 -0.30 5.15 10.38
N GLY A 156 0.05 4.82 9.13
CA GLY A 156 1.13 5.49 8.39
C GLY A 156 2.54 4.97 8.69
N PHE A 157 2.70 4.02 9.62
CA PHE A 157 4.00 3.42 9.93
C PHE A 157 4.06 1.98 9.43
N GLY A 158 4.70 1.80 8.27
CA GLY A 158 4.86 0.48 7.63
C GLY A 158 4.10 0.30 6.32
N ASP A 159 3.27 1.26 5.93
CA ASP A 159 2.46 1.21 4.70
C ASP A 159 3.31 1.15 3.42
N SER A 160 4.49 1.76 3.44
CA SER A 160 5.48 1.67 2.35
C SER A 160 6.90 1.60 2.90
N VAL A 161 7.62 0.53 2.55
CA VAL A 161 9.03 0.37 2.87
C VAL A 161 9.87 1.44 2.16
N PHE A 162 9.53 1.76 0.91
CA PHE A 162 10.20 2.80 0.14
C PHE A 162 10.13 4.15 0.84
N SER A 163 8.95 4.56 1.32
CA SER A 163 8.75 5.82 2.04
C SER A 163 9.59 5.90 3.32
N LEU A 164 9.66 4.80 4.09
CA LEU A 164 10.49 4.73 5.30
C LEU A 164 11.99 4.84 4.98
N VAL A 165 12.45 4.17 3.93
CA VAL A 165 13.86 4.22 3.50
C VAL A 165 14.21 5.61 2.98
N VAL A 166 13.35 6.23 2.18
CA VAL A 166 13.50 7.61 1.71
C VAL A 166 13.59 8.55 2.89
N LEU A 167 12.70 8.45 3.88
CA LEU A 167 12.78 9.30 5.07
C LEU A 167 14.12 9.16 5.80
N ALA A 168 14.60 7.93 6.02
CA ALA A 168 15.84 7.68 6.73
C ALA A 168 17.07 8.19 5.96
N VAL A 169 17.19 7.86 4.68
CA VAL A 169 18.33 8.24 3.82
C VAL A 169 18.37 9.75 3.61
N TYR A 170 17.22 10.36 3.32
CA TYR A 170 17.14 11.78 2.98
C TYR A 170 17.19 12.63 4.25
N GLY A 171 16.70 12.13 5.38
CA GLY A 171 16.86 12.71 6.71
C GLY A 171 18.32 12.82 7.13
N LEU A 172 19.05 11.70 7.14
CA LEU A 172 20.49 11.70 7.45
C LEU A 172 21.28 12.54 6.44
N GLY A 173 20.92 12.46 5.16
CA GLY A 173 21.49 13.29 4.10
C GLY A 173 21.36 14.78 4.40
N ALA A 174 20.15 15.26 4.74
CA ALA A 174 19.88 16.66 5.04
C ALA A 174 20.63 17.16 6.29
N ILE A 175 20.88 16.30 7.27
CA ILE A 175 21.59 16.67 8.51
C ILE A 175 23.10 16.78 8.26
N PHE A 176 23.71 15.74 7.65
CA PHE A 176 25.16 15.60 7.62
C PHE A 176 25.82 16.11 6.34
N VAL A 177 25.17 15.99 5.18
CA VAL A 177 25.78 16.39 3.90
C VAL A 177 26.10 17.88 3.85
N PRO A 178 25.19 18.81 4.22
CA PRO A 178 25.51 20.24 4.20
C PRO A 178 26.70 20.57 5.09
N MET A 179 26.79 19.94 6.27
CA MET A 179 27.91 20.10 7.20
C MET A 179 29.24 19.61 6.60
N ILE A 180 29.24 18.44 5.97
CA ILE A 180 30.43 17.90 5.28
C ILE A 180 30.86 18.84 4.15
N LEU A 181 29.92 19.32 3.34
CA LEU A 181 30.21 20.22 2.22
C LEU A 181 30.79 21.56 2.68
N VAL A 182 30.21 22.19 3.70
CA VAL A 182 30.73 23.45 4.29
C VAL A 182 32.16 23.26 4.79
N ARG A 183 32.45 22.13 5.45
CA ARG A 183 33.82 21.80 5.88
C ARG A 183 34.77 21.53 4.72
N MET A 184 34.30 20.88 3.65
CA MET A 184 35.09 20.68 2.42
C MET A 184 35.40 21.99 1.70
N MET A 185 34.49 22.97 1.76
CA MET A 185 34.74 24.33 1.29
C MET A 185 35.80 25.04 2.16
N GLY A 186 36.16 24.46 3.31
CA GLY A 186 37.19 24.96 4.22
C GLY A 186 36.68 25.99 5.21
N TYR A 187 35.36 26.04 5.43
CA TYR A 187 34.75 26.75 6.53
C TYR A 187 34.63 25.81 7.73
N GLU A 188 35.08 26.26 8.89
CA GLU A 188 35.03 25.48 10.13
C GLU A 188 33.95 26.06 11.05
N PRO A 189 32.70 25.55 10.99
CA PRO A 189 31.62 26.06 11.81
C PRO A 189 31.86 25.73 13.29
N ASP A 190 31.52 26.66 14.17
CA ASP A 190 31.55 26.41 15.61
C ASP A 190 30.43 25.44 16.03
N THR A 191 30.44 25.03 17.30
CA THR A 191 29.48 24.05 17.83
C THR A 191 28.03 24.51 17.65
N THR A 192 27.73 25.77 17.98
CA THR A 192 26.37 26.31 17.89
C THR A 192 25.89 26.38 16.44
N HIS A 193 26.73 26.86 15.51
CA HIS A 193 26.40 26.88 14.09
C HIS A 193 26.15 25.48 13.54
N SER A 194 27.01 24.52 13.92
CA SER A 194 26.89 23.13 13.49
C SER A 194 25.56 22.51 13.95
N ILE A 195 25.19 22.69 15.21
CA ILE A 195 23.92 22.17 15.77
C ILE A 195 22.72 22.83 15.07
N LEU A 196 22.73 24.15 14.90
CA LEU A 196 21.62 24.85 14.25
C LEU A 196 21.41 24.40 12.79
N MET A 197 22.49 24.20 12.03
CA MET A 197 22.41 23.63 10.69
C MET A 197 21.80 22.22 10.69
N MET A 198 22.26 21.35 11.58
CA MET A 198 21.77 19.98 11.69
C MET A 198 20.29 19.94 12.08
N MET A 199 19.87 20.77 13.04
CA MET A 199 18.47 20.87 13.46
C MET A 199 17.59 21.44 12.34
N ALA A 200 18.06 22.44 11.61
CA ALA A 200 17.33 23.00 10.47
C ALA A 200 17.13 21.97 9.35
N GLY A 201 18.15 21.15 9.06
CA GLY A 201 18.03 20.05 8.12
C GLY A 201 17.01 19.00 8.56
N PHE A 202 17.07 18.57 9.82
CA PHE A 202 16.13 17.61 10.39
C PHE A 202 14.68 18.13 10.38
N PHE A 203 14.44 19.32 10.91
CA PHE A 203 13.09 19.91 10.94
C PHE A 203 12.58 20.28 9.55
N GLY A 204 13.48 20.61 8.61
CA GLY A 204 13.11 20.81 7.20
C GLY A 204 12.54 19.54 6.58
N VAL A 205 13.15 18.38 6.85
CA VAL A 205 12.66 17.07 6.39
C VAL A 205 11.33 16.71 7.06
N ILE A 206 11.26 16.80 8.40
CA ILE A 206 10.05 16.44 9.16
C ILE A 206 8.88 17.37 8.83
N GLY A 207 9.14 18.68 8.76
CA GLY A 207 8.11 19.65 8.39
C GLY A 207 7.56 19.39 6.99
N TRP A 208 8.42 19.03 6.03
CA TRP A 208 7.97 18.70 4.68
C TRP A 208 7.11 17.44 4.62
N LEU A 209 7.44 16.43 5.45
CA LEU A 209 6.67 15.20 5.56
C LEU A 209 5.28 15.46 6.17
N ILE A 210 5.20 16.23 7.25
CA ILE A 210 3.94 16.58 7.92
C ILE A 210 3.00 17.36 6.98
N LEU A 211 3.57 18.20 6.10
CA LEU A 211 2.80 18.96 5.11
C LEU A 211 2.24 18.11 3.95
N GLY A 212 2.59 16.83 3.86
CA GLY A 212 2.10 15.93 2.80
C GLY A 212 2.71 16.21 1.41
N PHE A 213 3.75 17.03 1.31
CA PHE A 213 4.40 17.38 0.03
C PHE A 213 5.50 16.38 -0.41
N GLY A 214 5.65 15.27 0.31
CA GLY A 214 6.62 14.21 0.01
C GLY A 214 6.06 13.01 -0.77
N GLY A 215 4.77 13.00 -1.11
CA GLY A 215 4.12 11.90 -1.86
C GLY A 215 4.52 11.82 -3.34
N GLU A 216 3.87 10.93 -4.10
CA GLU A 216 4.19 10.59 -5.50
C GLU A 216 4.29 11.81 -6.44
N ASP A 217 3.49 12.83 -6.15
CA ASP A 217 3.37 14.05 -6.91
C ASP A 217 4.27 15.20 -6.40
N GLY A 218 4.90 14.99 -5.24
CA GLY A 218 5.67 15.96 -4.48
C GLY A 218 7.16 15.98 -4.82
N ILE A 219 7.94 16.63 -3.95
CA ILE A 219 9.42 16.59 -3.99
C ILE A 219 9.90 15.80 -2.78
N PHE A 220 10.92 14.96 -2.98
CA PHE A 220 11.52 14.25 -1.86
C PHE A 220 12.01 15.22 -0.77
N PRO A 221 11.87 14.85 0.52
CA PRO A 221 12.24 15.72 1.63
C PRO A 221 13.72 16.18 1.66
N SER A 222 14.61 15.60 0.86
CA SER A 222 16.02 16.04 0.77
C SER A 222 16.17 17.48 0.33
N VAL A 223 15.38 17.93 -0.66
CA VAL A 223 15.49 19.29 -1.21
C VAL A 223 15.23 20.35 -0.13
N PRO A 224 14.07 20.35 0.55
CA PRO A 224 13.79 21.32 1.62
C PRO A 224 14.71 21.12 2.84
N GLY A 225 15.08 19.88 3.17
CA GLY A 225 16.00 19.60 4.28
C GLY A 225 17.40 20.19 4.05
N VAL A 226 18.04 19.81 2.94
CA VAL A 226 19.36 20.34 2.54
C VAL A 226 19.30 21.85 2.35
N GLY A 227 18.22 22.35 1.73
CA GLY A 227 17.99 23.78 1.55
C GLY A 227 17.90 24.54 2.87
N ALA A 228 17.18 24.03 3.87
CA ALA A 228 17.05 24.65 5.18
C ALA A 228 18.40 24.70 5.93
N ALA A 229 19.20 23.63 5.84
CA ALA A 229 20.53 23.59 6.44
C ALA A 229 21.47 24.64 5.81
N PHE A 230 21.50 24.75 4.48
CA PHE A 230 22.30 25.78 3.80
C PHE A 230 21.77 27.20 4.04
N ALA A 231 20.45 27.40 4.05
CA ALA A 231 19.86 28.70 4.38
C ALA A 231 20.29 29.15 5.79
N THR A 232 20.28 28.23 6.75
CA THR A 232 20.73 28.49 8.12
C THR A 232 22.22 28.82 8.16
N HIS A 233 23.06 28.11 7.40
CA HIS A 233 24.49 28.41 7.27
C HIS A 233 24.73 29.86 6.80
N PHE A 234 24.13 30.25 5.67
CA PHE A 234 24.32 31.59 5.11
C PHE A 234 23.73 32.68 6.00
N LEU A 235 22.58 32.43 6.63
CA LEU A 235 21.95 33.36 7.57
C LEU A 235 22.83 33.60 8.81
N LEU A 236 23.45 32.54 9.35
CA LEU A 236 24.38 32.67 10.47
C LEU A 236 25.69 33.36 10.08
N CYS A 237 26.22 33.10 8.87
CA CYS A 237 27.38 33.82 8.36
C CYS A 237 27.09 35.32 8.12
N TRP A 238 25.83 35.69 7.91
CA TRP A 238 25.43 37.09 7.72
C TRP A 238 25.13 37.82 9.03
N LEU A 239 24.48 37.14 9.97
CA LEU A 239 24.02 37.75 11.23
C LEU A 239 25.06 37.72 12.36
N ARG A 240 26.04 36.80 12.31
CA ARG A 240 26.96 36.57 13.43
C ARG A 240 28.32 37.20 13.17
N ASP A 241 28.69 38.18 13.99
CA ASP A 241 29.97 38.88 13.90
C ASP A 241 31.19 37.95 14.14
N ASP A 242 31.00 36.86 14.89
CA ASP A 242 32.05 35.85 15.16
C ASP A 242 32.29 34.88 14.00
N SER A 243 31.53 34.97 12.92
CA SER A 243 31.69 34.09 11.76
C SER A 243 32.78 34.61 10.81
N PRO A 244 33.58 33.74 10.17
CA PRO A 244 34.50 34.13 9.12
C PRO A 244 33.78 34.98 8.06
N THR A 245 34.41 36.07 7.62
CA THR A 245 33.85 37.00 6.62
C THR A 245 33.53 36.37 5.27
N ASN A 246 33.99 35.13 5.04
CA ASN A 246 33.70 34.36 3.84
C ASN A 246 32.93 33.08 4.17
N ALA A 247 31.64 33.05 3.82
CA ALA A 247 30.77 31.87 3.96
C ALA A 247 31.26 30.66 3.14
N PHE A 248 32.05 30.87 2.08
CA PHE A 248 32.59 29.79 1.24
C PHE A 248 33.98 29.29 1.68
N GLY A 249 34.44 29.69 2.87
CA GLY A 249 35.70 29.23 3.46
C GLY A 249 36.91 29.61 2.60
N ARG A 250 37.54 28.60 1.97
CA ARG A 250 38.75 28.73 1.13
C ARG A 250 38.48 29.33 -0.24
N TYR A 251 37.23 29.28 -0.72
CA TYR A 251 36.88 29.80 -2.04
C TYR A 251 36.39 31.24 -1.92
N SER A 252 36.96 32.15 -2.69
CA SER A 252 36.46 33.53 -2.75
C SER A 252 35.03 33.56 -3.26
N VAL A 253 34.18 34.42 -2.70
CA VAL A 253 32.84 34.68 -3.24
C VAL A 253 32.99 35.04 -4.73
N PRO A 254 32.36 34.31 -5.66
CA PRO A 254 32.46 34.62 -7.07
C PRO A 254 31.94 36.04 -7.34
N GLY A 255 32.61 36.76 -8.26
CA GLY A 255 32.19 38.11 -8.65
C GLY A 255 30.74 38.14 -9.17
N GLN A 256 30.09 39.30 -9.07
CA GLN A 256 28.68 39.46 -9.44
C GLN A 256 28.38 39.00 -10.88
N GLN A 257 29.33 39.17 -11.80
CA GLN A 257 29.21 38.70 -13.19
C GLN A 257 29.26 37.17 -13.31
N THR A 258 30.17 36.48 -12.60
CA THR A 258 30.23 35.01 -12.63
C THR A 258 29.03 34.38 -11.94
N VAL A 259 28.53 34.98 -10.86
CA VAL A 259 27.26 34.58 -10.23
C VAL A 259 26.09 34.74 -11.20
N ALA A 260 25.99 35.90 -11.87
CA ALA A 260 24.92 36.16 -12.83
C ALA A 260 24.95 35.19 -14.02
N ILE A 261 26.14 34.90 -14.57
CA ILE A 261 26.32 33.91 -15.64
C ILE A 261 25.92 32.51 -15.14
N GLY A 262 26.35 32.12 -13.94
CA GLY A 262 25.98 30.82 -13.34
C GLY A 262 24.47 30.68 -13.13
N LEU A 263 23.81 31.70 -12.60
CA LEU A 263 22.35 31.74 -12.43
C LEU A 263 21.62 31.69 -13.77
N ALA A 264 22.10 32.41 -14.78
CA ALA A 264 21.51 32.38 -16.13
C ALA A 264 21.62 30.99 -16.77
N VAL A 265 22.77 30.32 -16.64
CA VAL A 265 22.96 28.94 -17.12
C VAL A 265 22.05 27.97 -16.36
N LEU A 266 21.96 28.08 -15.04
CA LEU A 266 21.07 27.26 -14.23
C LEU A 266 19.61 27.42 -14.67
N LEU A 267 19.14 28.67 -14.79
CA LEU A 267 17.79 28.97 -15.25
C LEU A 267 17.52 28.46 -16.66
N ALA A 268 18.50 28.54 -17.57
CA ALA A 268 18.37 27.97 -18.91
C ALA A 268 18.23 26.44 -18.87
N VAL A 269 19.03 25.74 -18.05
CA VAL A 269 18.92 24.28 -17.87
C VAL A 269 17.56 23.91 -17.28
N VAL A 270 17.10 24.63 -16.26
CA VAL A 270 15.78 24.42 -15.65
C VAL A 270 14.68 24.65 -16.69
N ALA A 271 14.72 25.77 -17.41
CA ALA A 271 13.74 26.08 -18.45
C ALA A 271 13.70 25.03 -19.56
N VAL A 272 14.87 24.58 -20.05
CA VAL A 272 14.95 23.50 -21.04
C VAL A 272 14.36 22.20 -20.48
N THR A 273 14.67 21.87 -19.21
CA THR A 273 14.14 20.67 -18.56
C THR A 273 12.63 20.70 -18.41
N GLU A 274 12.06 21.81 -17.91
CA GLU A 274 10.62 21.97 -17.74
C GLU A 274 9.89 22.02 -19.09
N VAL A 275 10.42 22.76 -20.08
CA VAL A 275 9.84 22.80 -21.43
C VAL A 275 9.89 21.42 -22.07
N SER A 276 11.00 20.69 -21.93
CA SER A 276 11.10 19.32 -22.44
C SER A 276 10.10 18.41 -21.74
N TYR A 277 9.97 18.52 -20.41
CA TYR A 277 8.97 17.77 -19.67
C TYR A 277 7.56 18.11 -20.12
N VAL A 278 7.18 19.37 -20.32
CA VAL A 278 5.83 19.72 -20.80
C VAL A 278 5.56 19.18 -22.22
N ASN A 279 6.56 19.11 -23.09
CA ASN A 279 6.40 18.61 -24.46
C ASN A 279 6.45 17.08 -24.58
N PHE A 280 7.16 16.39 -23.67
CA PHE A 280 7.39 14.95 -23.70
C PHE A 280 6.76 14.20 -22.53
N ALA A 281 6.17 14.91 -21.57
CA ALA A 281 5.43 14.28 -20.49
C ALA A 281 4.33 13.45 -21.14
N PRO A 282 4.15 12.20 -20.70
CA PRO A 282 2.92 11.50 -21.04
C PRO A 282 1.76 12.37 -20.58
N ASP A 283 0.75 12.54 -21.43
CA ASP A 283 -0.45 13.29 -21.09
C ASP A 283 -0.88 12.86 -19.68
N SER A 284 -0.94 13.81 -18.74
CA SER A 284 -1.36 13.56 -17.36
C SER A 284 -2.79 12.98 -17.26
N ASN A 285 -3.48 12.87 -18.39
CA ASN A 285 -4.75 12.16 -18.55
C ASN A 285 -4.61 10.63 -18.62
N ALA A 286 -3.40 10.10 -18.44
CA ALA A 286 -3.21 8.66 -18.23
C ALA A 286 -3.44 8.21 -16.79
N ASN A 287 -3.69 9.13 -15.83
CA ASN A 287 -4.24 8.90 -14.49
C ASN A 287 -4.39 10.26 -13.79
N GLY A 288 -5.61 10.79 -13.68
CA GLY A 288 -5.92 11.93 -12.81
C GLY A 288 -6.42 13.21 -13.49
N ALA A 289 -7.74 13.37 -13.45
CA ALA A 289 -8.48 14.63 -13.43
C ALA A 289 -8.19 15.66 -14.55
N GLY A 290 -8.99 15.61 -15.62
CA GLY A 290 -9.35 16.86 -16.32
C GLY A 290 -9.50 16.85 -17.84
N SER A 291 -9.49 15.71 -18.55
CA SER A 291 -9.90 15.71 -19.96
C SER A 291 -11.10 14.80 -20.20
N SER A 292 -12.09 15.39 -20.87
CA SER A 292 -13.31 14.80 -21.41
C SER A 292 -13.04 13.73 -22.49
N LYS A 293 -12.28 12.70 -22.15
CA LYS A 293 -12.30 11.44 -22.90
C LYS A 293 -13.34 10.57 -22.22
N GLU A 294 -14.31 10.11 -22.99
CA GLU A 294 -15.30 9.15 -22.52
C GLU A 294 -14.60 7.81 -22.38
N TYR A 295 -14.73 7.20 -21.20
CA TYR A 295 -14.30 5.84 -20.95
C TYR A 295 -15.55 4.96 -20.86
N THR A 296 -15.38 3.69 -21.20
CA THR A 296 -16.39 2.65 -21.13
C THR A 296 -15.91 1.55 -20.21
N MET A 297 -16.73 1.20 -19.23
CA MET A 297 -16.53 0.04 -18.37
C MET A 297 -17.61 -0.98 -18.69
N ASN A 298 -17.20 -2.18 -19.09
CA ASN A 298 -18.12 -3.31 -19.14
C ASN A 298 -18.15 -3.95 -17.75
N TYR A 299 -19.33 -4.29 -17.26
CA TYR A 299 -19.48 -5.01 -16.00
C TYR A 299 -20.61 -6.04 -16.14
N THR A 300 -20.58 -7.08 -15.32
CA THR A 300 -21.59 -8.13 -15.33
C THR A 300 -22.28 -8.20 -13.98
N ILE A 301 -23.59 -8.42 -14.02
CA ILE A 301 -24.36 -8.86 -12.87
C ILE A 301 -24.52 -10.37 -13.01
N GLU A 302 -23.89 -11.11 -12.12
CA GLU A 302 -23.91 -12.57 -12.11
C GLU A 302 -24.85 -13.07 -11.02
N GLU A 303 -25.64 -14.08 -11.34
CA GLU A 303 -26.48 -14.76 -10.36
C GLU A 303 -25.70 -15.94 -9.78
N TRP A 304 -25.47 -15.90 -8.47
CA TRP A 304 -24.90 -17.01 -7.72
C TRP A 304 -26.01 -17.75 -6.98
N GLU A 305 -26.04 -19.07 -7.13
CA GLU A 305 -27.01 -19.91 -6.45
C GLU A 305 -26.32 -21.04 -5.70
N LYS A 306 -26.83 -21.34 -4.51
CA LYS A 306 -26.46 -22.54 -3.74
C LYS A 306 -27.73 -23.26 -3.30
N THR A 307 -27.93 -24.46 -3.82
CA THR A 307 -29.11 -25.28 -3.54
C THR A 307 -28.74 -26.53 -2.72
N GLU A 308 -29.49 -26.78 -1.66
CA GLU A 308 -29.39 -27.98 -0.83
C GLU A 308 -30.80 -28.56 -0.60
N THR A 309 -30.96 -29.88 -0.72
CA THR A 309 -32.22 -30.58 -0.43
C THR A 309 -32.03 -31.47 0.78
N LEU A 310 -32.89 -31.31 1.79
CA LEU A 310 -32.84 -32.09 3.03
C LEU A 310 -34.24 -32.55 3.45
N PHE A 311 -34.31 -33.77 3.96
CA PHE A 311 -35.52 -34.28 4.62
C PHE A 311 -35.59 -33.76 6.06
N ILE A 312 -36.66 -33.06 6.41
CA ILE A 312 -36.91 -32.49 7.74
C ILE A 312 -38.09 -33.22 8.36
N GLY A 313 -37.85 -33.87 9.51
CA GLY A 313 -38.90 -34.60 10.21
C GLY A 313 -39.93 -33.70 10.89
N ASN A 314 -41.08 -34.25 11.26
CA ASN A 314 -42.11 -33.52 12.00
C ASN A 314 -41.57 -32.86 13.29
N ASP A 315 -41.88 -31.58 13.48
CA ASP A 315 -41.42 -30.72 14.59
C ASP A 315 -39.88 -30.70 14.76
N GLN A 316 -39.13 -31.05 13.70
CA GLN A 316 -37.68 -30.89 13.67
C GLN A 316 -37.32 -29.58 12.96
N THR A 317 -36.30 -28.90 13.47
CA THR A 317 -35.73 -27.72 12.82
C THR A 317 -34.38 -28.09 12.22
N ALA A 318 -34.21 -27.89 10.91
CA ALA A 318 -32.91 -27.94 10.27
C ALA A 318 -32.35 -26.52 10.13
N GLN A 319 -31.05 -26.38 10.35
CA GLN A 319 -30.35 -25.10 10.27
C GLN A 319 -29.52 -25.05 8.99
N PHE A 320 -29.71 -24.00 8.21
CA PHE A 320 -28.97 -23.75 6.98
C PHE A 320 -28.17 -22.49 7.15
N SER A 321 -26.89 -22.54 6.77
CA SER A 321 -26.03 -21.37 6.83
C SER A 321 -25.10 -21.31 5.63
N PHE A 322 -24.74 -20.09 5.25
CA PHE A 322 -23.60 -19.84 4.40
C PHE A 322 -22.86 -18.58 4.86
N THR A 323 -21.55 -18.57 4.64
CA THR A 323 -20.70 -17.43 4.96
C THR A 323 -20.34 -16.69 3.69
N TYR A 324 -20.56 -15.38 3.69
CA TYR A 324 -20.12 -14.49 2.62
C TYR A 324 -18.74 -13.94 3.00
N ASP A 325 -17.71 -14.30 2.22
CA ASP A 325 -16.30 -14.04 2.52
C ASP A 325 -15.56 -13.32 1.37
N GLU A 326 -14.24 -13.15 1.50
CA GLU A 326 -13.36 -12.44 0.56
C GLU A 326 -13.30 -13.05 -0.86
N MET A 327 -13.94 -14.19 -1.12
CA MET A 327 -14.03 -14.76 -2.47
C MET A 327 -15.16 -14.17 -3.31
N PHE A 328 -16.06 -13.39 -2.73
CA PHE A 328 -17.18 -12.74 -3.40
C PHE A 328 -16.88 -11.28 -3.75
N THR A 329 -17.66 -10.67 -4.66
CA THR A 329 -17.65 -9.22 -4.92
C THR A 329 -18.79 -8.52 -4.17
N ALA A 330 -19.09 -7.23 -4.44
CA ALA A 330 -20.28 -6.62 -3.85
C ALA A 330 -21.55 -7.28 -4.38
N SER A 331 -22.53 -7.52 -3.50
CA SER A 331 -23.85 -8.03 -3.89
C SER A 331 -24.89 -6.91 -3.96
N LEU A 332 -25.91 -7.04 -4.83
CA LEU A 332 -27.12 -6.21 -4.80
C LEU A 332 -28.13 -6.68 -3.75
N GLY A 333 -28.05 -7.95 -3.38
CA GLY A 333 -28.92 -8.55 -2.38
C GLY A 333 -28.84 -10.06 -2.40
N ILE A 334 -29.26 -10.64 -1.28
CA ILE A 334 -29.31 -12.08 -1.05
C ILE A 334 -30.74 -12.46 -0.73
N GLN A 335 -31.19 -13.56 -1.33
CA GLN A 335 -32.52 -14.12 -1.15
C GLN A 335 -32.43 -15.55 -0.63
N PHE A 336 -33.33 -15.87 0.30
CA PHE A 336 -33.56 -17.22 0.79
C PHE A 336 -34.87 -17.73 0.24
N VAL A 337 -34.80 -18.77 -0.58
CA VAL A 337 -35.95 -19.34 -1.28
C VAL A 337 -36.07 -20.80 -0.91
N ILE A 338 -37.30 -21.25 -0.70
CA ILE A 338 -37.59 -22.68 -0.50
C ILE A 338 -38.57 -23.18 -1.58
N SER A 339 -38.50 -24.48 -1.87
CA SER A 339 -39.50 -25.21 -2.64
C SER A 339 -39.61 -26.63 -2.10
N TYR A 340 -40.83 -27.17 -2.07
CA TYR A 340 -41.10 -28.53 -1.67
C TYR A 340 -42.33 -29.07 -2.39
N GLU A 341 -42.37 -30.39 -2.52
CA GLU A 341 -43.48 -31.14 -3.12
C GLU A 341 -43.95 -32.17 -2.12
N GLU A 342 -45.27 -32.37 -2.08
CA GLU A 342 -45.85 -33.44 -1.29
C GLU A 342 -45.47 -34.81 -1.86
N SER A 343 -44.55 -35.48 -1.17
CA SER A 343 -43.86 -36.67 -1.70
C SER A 343 -43.94 -37.89 -0.79
N ASN A 344 -44.40 -37.72 0.45
CA ASN A 344 -44.29 -38.74 1.49
C ASN A 344 -45.65 -39.25 2.03
N GLU A 345 -46.77 -38.64 1.64
CA GLU A 345 -48.11 -39.05 2.10
C GLU A 345 -48.77 -40.11 1.19
N VAL A 346 -49.36 -41.15 1.81
CA VAL A 346 -50.19 -42.14 1.10
C VAL A 346 -51.67 -41.85 1.34
N GLY A 347 -52.30 -41.16 0.39
CA GLY A 347 -53.76 -41.03 0.30
C GLY A 347 -54.34 -39.68 0.74
N THR A 348 -53.51 -38.74 1.16
CA THR A 348 -53.83 -37.31 1.34
C THR A 348 -52.92 -36.47 0.44
N SER A 349 -53.35 -35.26 0.10
CA SER A 349 -52.61 -34.31 -0.74
C SER A 349 -52.64 -32.93 -0.11
N ASN A 350 -52.67 -32.88 1.22
CA ASN A 350 -52.70 -31.64 1.97
C ASN A 350 -51.25 -31.27 2.25
N CYS A 351 -50.84 -30.08 1.84
CA CYS A 351 -49.49 -29.61 2.10
C CYS A 351 -49.26 -29.40 3.60
N ASP A 352 -48.11 -29.86 4.08
CA ASP A 352 -47.60 -29.50 5.40
C ASP A 352 -47.22 -28.02 5.51
N ASP A 353 -47.27 -27.52 6.75
CA ASP A 353 -46.90 -26.14 7.09
C ASP A 353 -45.39 -26.07 7.36
N VAL A 354 -44.69 -25.27 6.58
CA VAL A 354 -43.25 -25.04 6.69
C VAL A 354 -43.04 -23.64 7.24
N THR A 355 -42.38 -23.53 8.39
CA THR A 355 -42.00 -22.25 9.01
C THR A 355 -40.50 -22.02 8.85
N VAL A 356 -40.14 -20.83 8.38
CA VAL A 356 -38.75 -20.36 8.22
C VAL A 356 -38.49 -19.20 9.17
N GLU A 357 -37.41 -19.31 9.94
CA GLU A 357 -36.88 -18.30 10.85
C GLU A 357 -35.47 -17.89 10.41
N PRO A 358 -35.33 -16.85 9.57
CA PRO A 358 -34.05 -16.33 9.13
C PRO A 358 -33.37 -15.45 10.19
N ASP A 359 -32.04 -15.42 10.21
CA ASP A 359 -31.22 -14.54 11.05
C ASP A 359 -30.09 -13.92 10.23
N PHE A 360 -30.19 -12.61 9.99
CA PHE A 360 -29.18 -11.79 9.31
C PHE A 360 -28.52 -10.78 10.25
N SER A 361 -28.56 -10.99 11.56
CA SER A 361 -28.00 -10.04 12.55
C SER A 361 -26.47 -9.94 12.53
N ASN A 362 -25.79 -10.95 11.98
CA ASN A 362 -24.33 -11.04 11.91
C ASN A 362 -23.76 -10.67 10.53
N THR A 363 -24.38 -9.70 9.84
CA THR A 363 -23.93 -9.19 8.55
C THR A 363 -23.37 -7.78 8.64
N ALA A 364 -22.33 -7.49 7.87
CA ALA A 364 -21.70 -6.18 7.80
C ALA A 364 -22.50 -5.23 6.89
N GLY A 365 -22.97 -4.12 7.46
CA GLY A 365 -23.74 -3.10 6.75
C GLY A 365 -22.89 -2.13 5.92
N PRO A 366 -23.54 -1.19 5.19
CA PRO A 366 -24.95 -0.80 5.30
C PRO A 366 -25.92 -1.73 4.54
N HIS A 367 -27.12 -1.91 5.12
CA HIS A 367 -28.26 -2.60 4.51
C HIS A 367 -29.44 -1.63 4.43
N ASP A 368 -30.13 -1.59 3.30
CA ASP A 368 -31.27 -0.68 3.11
C ASP A 368 -32.60 -1.38 3.43
N GLU A 369 -32.73 -2.65 3.07
CA GLU A 369 -33.90 -3.47 3.39
C GLU A 369 -33.44 -4.83 3.91
N VAL A 370 -33.94 -5.21 5.08
CA VAL A 370 -33.74 -6.53 5.68
C VAL A 370 -35.10 -7.10 6.00
N ASP A 371 -35.45 -8.21 5.36
CA ASP A 371 -36.63 -9.01 5.67
C ASP A 371 -36.16 -10.37 6.19
N ASP A 372 -35.88 -10.38 7.49
CA ASP A 372 -35.53 -11.55 8.30
C ASP A 372 -36.71 -11.99 9.21
N SER A 373 -37.93 -11.57 8.88
CA SER A 373 -39.11 -11.93 9.66
C SER A 373 -39.48 -13.41 9.46
N ALA A 374 -39.93 -14.06 10.54
CA ALA A 374 -40.40 -15.45 10.45
C ALA A 374 -41.64 -15.54 9.54
N LYS A 375 -41.60 -16.46 8.57
CA LYS A 375 -42.70 -16.71 7.61
C LYS A 375 -43.06 -18.17 7.60
N SER A 376 -44.34 -18.47 7.39
CA SER A 376 -44.82 -19.83 7.17
C SER A 376 -45.55 -19.97 5.84
N THR A 377 -45.54 -21.17 5.28
CA THR A 377 -46.22 -21.51 4.04
C THR A 377 -46.76 -22.93 4.09
N SER A 378 -47.91 -23.12 3.46
CA SER A 378 -48.54 -24.43 3.27
C SER A 378 -48.80 -24.69 1.78
N THR A 379 -47.90 -24.23 0.91
CA THR A 379 -48.04 -24.37 -0.56
C THR A 379 -46.92 -25.28 -1.07
N CYS A 380 -47.29 -26.48 -1.52
CA CYS A 380 -46.38 -27.59 -1.87
C CYS A 380 -46.41 -27.94 -3.38
N ASP A 381 -46.53 -26.94 -4.25
CA ASP A 381 -46.68 -27.10 -5.71
C ASP A 381 -45.35 -27.09 -6.47
N ALA A 382 -44.23 -27.37 -5.80
CA ALA A 382 -42.87 -27.23 -6.30
C ALA A 382 -42.45 -25.79 -6.66
N SER A 383 -43.32 -24.79 -6.42
CA SER A 383 -42.97 -23.40 -6.71
C SER A 383 -41.98 -22.87 -5.68
N GLU A 384 -41.10 -22.00 -6.17
CA GLU A 384 -40.15 -21.27 -5.35
C GLU A 384 -40.84 -20.16 -4.57
N GLN A 385 -40.59 -20.13 -3.27
CA GLN A 385 -41.20 -19.17 -2.35
C GLN A 385 -40.11 -18.40 -1.61
N LEU A 386 -40.17 -17.07 -1.73
CA LEU A 386 -39.24 -16.17 -1.08
C LEU A 386 -39.56 -16.05 0.41
N MET A 387 -38.65 -16.55 1.25
CA MET A 387 -38.82 -16.57 2.69
C MET A 387 -38.07 -15.44 3.39
N ALA A 388 -36.88 -15.09 2.91
CA ALA A 388 -36.10 -14.00 3.45
C ALA A 388 -35.38 -13.24 2.34
N SER A 389 -35.11 -11.96 2.55
CA SER A 389 -34.29 -11.19 1.64
C SER A 389 -33.55 -10.08 2.35
N ILE A 390 -32.35 -9.78 1.90
CA ILE A 390 -31.55 -8.66 2.36
C ILE A 390 -31.01 -7.93 1.14
N VAL A 391 -31.32 -6.64 1.06
CA VAL A 391 -30.92 -5.75 -0.03
C VAL A 391 -29.81 -4.84 0.50
N THR A 392 -28.77 -4.69 -0.32
CA THR A 392 -27.64 -3.83 0.02
C THR A 392 -28.01 -2.36 -0.13
N ASP A 393 -27.02 -1.48 0.00
CA ASP A 393 -27.15 -0.05 -0.31
C ASP A 393 -27.79 0.16 -1.69
N ASN A 394 -28.96 0.82 -1.73
CA ASN A 394 -29.72 1.13 -2.95
C ASN A 394 -28.89 1.95 -3.93
N SER A 395 -27.80 2.60 -3.51
CA SER A 395 -26.87 3.25 -4.44
C SER A 395 -26.29 2.27 -5.47
N LEU A 396 -26.22 0.98 -5.18
CA LEU A 396 -25.72 -0.05 -6.12
C LEU A 396 -26.77 -0.46 -7.16
N LEU A 397 -28.06 -0.24 -6.91
CA LEU A 397 -29.13 -0.55 -7.88
C LEU A 397 -29.04 0.32 -9.15
N GLU A 398 -28.27 1.40 -9.12
CA GLU A 398 -28.00 2.22 -10.31
C GLU A 398 -27.23 1.44 -11.40
N PHE A 399 -26.51 0.37 -11.02
CA PHE A 399 -25.83 -0.53 -11.94
C PHE A 399 -26.76 -1.57 -12.58
N GLY A 400 -27.98 -1.72 -12.06
CA GLY A 400 -28.96 -2.66 -12.56
C GLY A 400 -29.53 -3.56 -11.47
N SER A 401 -30.48 -4.40 -11.86
CA SER A 401 -31.23 -5.29 -10.97
C SER A 401 -31.51 -6.66 -11.58
N ILE A 402 -30.95 -6.94 -12.76
CA ILE A 402 -31.20 -8.17 -13.52
C ILE A 402 -29.84 -8.75 -13.91
N PRO A 403 -29.65 -10.08 -13.88
CA PRO A 403 -28.44 -10.70 -14.40
C PRO A 403 -28.19 -10.35 -15.87
N GLY A 404 -26.95 -10.00 -16.20
CA GLY A 404 -26.62 -9.59 -17.56
C GLY A 404 -25.29 -8.84 -17.69
N ALA A 405 -24.93 -8.54 -18.94
CA ALA A 405 -23.78 -7.70 -19.25
C ALA A 405 -24.24 -6.26 -19.51
N TYR A 406 -23.57 -5.31 -18.87
CA TYR A 406 -23.88 -3.90 -18.90
C TYR A 406 -22.64 -3.08 -19.25
N THR A 407 -22.87 -1.86 -19.72
CA THR A 407 -21.82 -0.92 -20.06
C THR A 407 -22.11 0.43 -19.39
N ALA A 408 -21.15 0.94 -18.63
CA ALA A 408 -21.18 2.28 -18.05
C ALA A 408 -20.21 3.19 -18.81
N ASN A 409 -20.67 4.40 -19.13
CA ASN A 409 -19.86 5.43 -19.77
C ASN A 409 -19.63 6.57 -18.78
N GLY A 410 -18.42 7.10 -18.73
CA GLY A 410 -18.10 8.21 -17.82
C GLY A 410 -16.66 8.67 -17.92
N THR A 411 -16.26 9.51 -16.98
CA THR A 411 -14.84 9.83 -16.78
C THR A 411 -14.13 8.66 -16.08
N MET A 412 -12.80 8.56 -16.25
CA MET A 412 -12.01 7.51 -15.58
C MET A 412 -12.26 7.47 -14.07
N ASN A 413 -12.22 8.62 -13.40
CA ASN A 413 -12.44 8.71 -11.96
C ASN A 413 -13.84 8.23 -11.54
N GLU A 414 -14.87 8.52 -12.34
CA GLU A 414 -16.24 8.04 -12.05
C GLU A 414 -16.32 6.52 -12.20
N LEU A 415 -15.69 5.96 -13.23
CA LEU A 415 -15.68 4.52 -13.47
C LEU A 415 -14.80 3.76 -12.47
N GLU A 416 -13.66 4.30 -12.05
CA GLU A 416 -12.83 3.74 -10.99
C GLU A 416 -13.57 3.72 -9.65
N ASN A 417 -14.22 4.82 -9.28
CA ASN A 417 -15.04 4.86 -8.07
C ASN A 417 -16.22 3.87 -8.15
N ASN A 418 -16.84 3.72 -9.32
CA ASN A 418 -17.87 2.71 -9.52
C ASN A 418 -17.31 1.27 -9.42
N ALA A 419 -16.13 1.01 -9.97
CA ALA A 419 -15.46 -0.28 -9.86
C ALA A 419 -15.09 -0.61 -8.39
N GLU A 420 -14.58 0.37 -7.64
CA GLU A 420 -14.30 0.22 -6.20
C GLU A 420 -15.58 -0.09 -5.42
N ARG A 421 -16.70 0.57 -5.74
CA ARG A 421 -18.01 0.28 -5.12
C ARG A 421 -18.50 -1.14 -5.44
N MET A 422 -18.31 -1.61 -6.67
CA MET A 422 -18.63 -2.99 -7.08
C MET A 422 -17.71 -4.04 -6.44
N ASN A 423 -16.48 -3.66 -6.07
CA ASN A 423 -15.51 -4.55 -5.43
C ASN A 423 -15.45 -4.40 -3.90
N ASN A 424 -16.33 -3.58 -3.31
CA ASN A 424 -16.38 -3.36 -1.89
C ASN A 424 -17.09 -4.52 -1.18
N ILE A 425 -16.31 -5.55 -0.86
CA ILE A 425 -16.75 -6.79 -0.22
C ILE A 425 -17.20 -6.60 1.23
N ASP A 426 -16.72 -5.55 1.91
CA ASP A 426 -17.02 -5.31 3.33
C ASP A 426 -18.53 -5.11 3.55
N ARG A 427 -19.26 -4.78 2.48
CA ARG A 427 -20.72 -4.70 2.44
C ARG A 427 -21.25 -6.12 2.20
N MET A 428 -22.02 -6.68 3.15
CA MET A 428 -22.60 -8.03 3.14
C MET A 428 -21.71 -9.17 3.65
N MET A 429 -20.46 -8.91 4.04
CA MET A 429 -19.64 -9.92 4.74
C MET A 429 -20.32 -10.39 6.03
N GLY A 430 -20.38 -11.69 6.26
CA GLY A 430 -21.05 -12.23 7.45
C GLY A 430 -21.59 -13.64 7.29
N SER A 431 -22.31 -14.08 8.33
CA SER A 431 -23.03 -15.35 8.34
C SER A 431 -24.50 -15.10 8.04
N TYR A 432 -25.06 -15.85 7.08
CA TYR A 432 -26.48 -15.85 6.76
C TYR A 432 -27.05 -17.18 7.21
N GLU A 433 -28.01 -17.14 8.12
CA GLU A 433 -28.54 -18.33 8.78
C GLU A 433 -30.07 -18.38 8.63
N ALA A 434 -30.64 -19.57 8.49
CA ALA A 434 -32.07 -19.78 8.47
C ALA A 434 -32.44 -21.14 9.07
N GLY A 435 -33.31 -21.12 10.08
CA GLY A 435 -33.95 -22.30 10.63
C GLY A 435 -35.21 -22.64 9.86
N VAL A 436 -35.36 -23.88 9.40
CA VAL A 436 -36.56 -24.36 8.71
C VAL A 436 -37.18 -25.49 9.52
N THR A 437 -38.47 -25.35 9.85
CA THR A 437 -39.24 -26.30 10.65
C THR A 437 -40.47 -26.77 9.87
N VAL A 438 -40.77 -28.08 9.92
CA VAL A 438 -41.94 -28.68 9.28
C VAL A 438 -42.93 -29.14 10.35
N ALA A 439 -44.18 -28.72 10.23
CA ALA A 439 -45.28 -29.19 11.05
C ALA A 439 -46.24 -30.02 10.20
N THR A 440 -46.29 -31.33 10.49
CA THR A 440 -47.12 -32.26 9.72
C THR A 440 -48.60 -32.10 10.04
N ASN A 441 -49.46 -32.29 9.03
CA ASN A 441 -50.90 -32.19 9.23
C ASN A 441 -51.43 -33.37 10.08
N SER A 442 -51.74 -33.10 11.35
CA SER A 442 -52.03 -34.15 12.34
C SER A 442 -53.45 -34.75 12.21
N GLY A 443 -53.73 -35.49 11.13
CA GLY A 443 -55.05 -36.01 10.81
C GLY A 443 -55.20 -37.54 10.69
N ASN A 444 -54.14 -38.29 10.38
CA ASN A 444 -54.27 -39.71 10.03
C ASN A 444 -53.12 -40.58 10.63
N PRO A 445 -53.37 -41.80 11.16
CA PRO A 445 -52.36 -42.63 11.85
C PRO A 445 -51.30 -43.26 10.94
N THR A 446 -51.32 -42.97 9.63
CA THR A 446 -50.42 -43.55 8.64
C THR A 446 -49.44 -42.50 8.13
N ALA A 447 -48.31 -42.42 8.84
CA ALA A 447 -46.97 -42.25 8.27
C ALA A 447 -46.66 -41.00 7.44
N ASP A 448 -47.16 -39.83 7.82
CA ASP A 448 -46.45 -38.60 7.48
C ASP A 448 -45.29 -38.41 8.47
N SER A 449 -44.07 -38.36 7.94
CA SER A 449 -42.84 -38.29 8.72
C SER A 449 -42.08 -36.98 8.54
N GLY A 450 -42.64 -36.02 7.80
CA GLY A 450 -42.03 -34.72 7.46
C GLY A 450 -41.55 -34.63 6.02
N GLU A 451 -41.08 -33.46 5.58
CA GLU A 451 -40.97 -33.13 4.15
C GLU A 451 -39.55 -33.01 3.62
N SER A 452 -39.39 -33.29 2.32
CA SER A 452 -38.14 -33.03 1.60
C SER A 452 -38.15 -31.61 1.05
N ILE A 453 -37.43 -30.70 1.72
CA ILE A 453 -37.37 -29.29 1.33
C ILE A 453 -36.11 -29.02 0.55
N THR A 454 -36.27 -28.38 -0.60
CA THR A 454 -35.18 -27.80 -1.38
C THR A 454 -35.03 -26.34 -1.01
N ILE A 455 -33.83 -25.96 -0.65
CA ILE A 455 -33.48 -24.61 -0.20
C ILE A 455 -32.45 -24.05 -1.15
N THR A 456 -32.69 -22.83 -1.62
CA THR A 456 -31.80 -22.13 -2.53
C THR A 456 -31.47 -20.76 -1.95
N TRP A 457 -30.18 -20.52 -1.73
CA TRP A 457 -29.64 -19.18 -1.55
C TRP A 457 -29.35 -18.58 -2.92
N ARG A 458 -29.82 -17.36 -3.17
CA ARG A 458 -29.50 -16.59 -4.38
C ARG A 458 -28.82 -15.29 -4.01
N ALA A 459 -27.75 -14.95 -4.71
CA ALA A 459 -27.09 -13.67 -4.58
C ALA A 459 -26.86 -13.07 -5.97
N LEU A 460 -27.13 -11.77 -6.12
CA LEU A 460 -26.77 -11.03 -7.33
C LEU A 460 -25.43 -10.34 -7.09
N LEU A 461 -24.39 -10.77 -7.80
CA LEU A 461 -23.02 -10.30 -7.65
C LEU A 461 -22.68 -9.28 -8.73
N LEU A 462 -22.10 -8.14 -8.33
CA LEU A 462 -21.56 -7.14 -9.24
C LEU A 462 -20.11 -7.48 -9.55
N VAL A 463 -19.82 -7.81 -10.80
CA VAL A 463 -18.46 -8.13 -11.25
C VAL A 463 -17.96 -6.99 -12.15
N PRO A 464 -17.02 -6.16 -11.66
CA PRO A 464 -16.46 -5.09 -12.47
C PRO A 464 -15.58 -5.68 -13.58
N GLY A 465 -15.73 -5.19 -14.81
CA GLY A 465 -14.84 -5.54 -15.92
C GLY A 465 -13.85 -4.44 -16.26
N GLU A 466 -13.13 -4.61 -17.36
CA GLU A 466 -12.07 -3.67 -17.76
C GLU A 466 -12.62 -2.31 -18.19
N ILE A 467 -11.98 -1.25 -17.69
CA ILE A 467 -12.22 0.12 -18.15
C ILE A 467 -11.37 0.35 -19.40
N THR A 468 -12.04 0.67 -20.51
CA THR A 468 -11.41 0.93 -21.80
C THR A 468 -11.72 2.36 -22.25
N ALA A 469 -10.75 3.02 -22.87
CA ALA A 469 -10.98 4.34 -23.46
C ALA A 469 -11.80 4.20 -24.75
N VAL A 470 -12.79 5.08 -24.94
CA VAL A 470 -13.61 5.17 -26.18
C VAL A 470 -12.85 5.88 -27.29
#